data_AF-X1I125-F1
#
_entry.id   AF-X1I125-F1
#
_cell.length_a   1.000
_cell.length_b   1.000
_cell.length_c   1.000
_cell.angle_alpha   90.00
_cell.angle_beta   90.00
_cell.angle_gamma   90.00
#
_symmetry.space_group_name_H-M   'P 1'
#
loop_
_entity.id
_entity.type
_entity.pdbx_description
1 polymer ?
#
loop_
_entity_poly.entity_id
_entity_poly.type
_entity_poly.pdbx_seq_one_letter_code
_entity_poly.pdbx_strand_id
1 'polypeptide(L)' 'KIVDDIENEISNMPSNEIQSKEIGNLVLKRLKNLDKVAYIRFASVYKQFDSIKQFTRELSELQKSK' A
#
# COMPACT_ATOMS: atom_id res chain seq x y z
N LYS A 1 2.44 15.24 3.15
CA LYS A 1 1.08 15.19 2.56
C LYS A 1 0.48 13.80 2.53
N ILE A 2 1.04 12.78 1.85
CA ILE A 2 0.45 11.41 1.91
C ILE A 2 0.33 10.87 3.35
N VAL A 3 1.33 11.14 4.19
CA VAL A 3 1.33 10.75 5.60
C VAL A 3 0.23 11.50 6.34
N ASP A 4 0.23 12.84 6.27
CA ASP A 4 -0.79 13.69 6.89
C ASP A 4 -2.22 13.28 6.50
N ASP A 5 -2.45 12.94 5.23
CA ASP A 5 -3.77 12.49 4.77
C ASP A 5 -4.18 11.12 5.31
N ILE A 6 -3.22 10.22 5.52
CA ILE A 6 -3.45 8.90 6.14
C ILE A 6 -3.72 9.09 7.63
N GLU A 7 -2.94 9.92 8.32
CA GLU A 7 -3.13 10.24 9.74
C GLU A 7 -4.50 10.89 9.98
N ASN A 8 -4.89 11.85 9.13
CA ASN A 8 -6.21 12.45 9.18
C ASN A 8 -7.33 11.43 8.93
N GLU A 9 -7.16 10.51 7.98
CA GLU A 9 -8.15 9.44 7.72
C GLU A 9 -8.31 8.54 8.95
N ILE A 10 -7.21 8.14 9.57
CA ILE A 10 -7.20 7.31 10.79
C ILE A 10 -7.80 8.05 11.98
N SER A 11 -7.44 9.32 12.19
CA SER A 11 -7.93 10.13 13.31
C SER A 11 -9.43 10.41 13.26
N ASN A 12 -10.04 10.32 12.07
CA ASN A 12 -11.48 10.49 11.89
C ASN A 12 -12.25 9.17 11.99
N MET A 13 -11.57 8.04 12.19
CA MET A 13 -12.25 6.76 12.40
C MET A 13 -12.91 6.73 13.80
N PRO A 14 -14.08 6.09 13.93
CA PRO A 14 -14.79 6.00 15.20
C PRO A 14 -14.13 5.05 16.23
N SER A 15 -13.02 4.41 15.86
CA SER A 15 -12.29 3.45 16.69
C SER A 15 -11.06 4.10 17.32
N ASN A 16 -10.84 3.82 18.60
CA ASN A 16 -9.62 4.24 19.31
C ASN A 16 -8.42 3.33 19.01
N GLU A 17 -8.65 2.19 18.37
CA GLU A 17 -7.62 1.23 17.99
C GLU A 17 -7.68 0.94 16.49
N ILE A 18 -6.52 0.76 15.87
CA ILE A 18 -6.39 0.41 14.46
C ILE A 18 -5.39 -0.73 14.30
N GLN A 19 -5.73 -1.68 13.44
CA GLN A 19 -4.79 -2.76 13.14
C GLN A 19 -3.67 -2.22 12.24
N SER A 20 -2.41 -2.60 12.50
CA SER A 20 -1.28 -2.22 11.63
C SER A 20 -1.49 -2.64 10.16
N LYS A 21 -2.26 -3.69 9.93
CA LYS A 21 -2.67 -4.15 8.60
C LYS A 21 -3.54 -3.12 7.86
N GLU A 22 -4.41 -2.41 8.56
CA GLU A 22 -5.24 -1.37 7.96
C GLU A 22 -4.38 -0.18 7.50
N ILE A 23 -3.42 0.24 8.33
CA ILE A 23 -2.45 1.28 7.97
C ILE A 23 -1.66 0.87 6.73
N GLY A 24 -1.12 -0.35 6.70
CA GLY A 24 -0.37 -0.86 5.54
C GLY A 24 -1.22 -0.91 4.26
N ASN A 25 -2.51 -1.23 4.37
CA ASN A 25 -3.44 -1.21 3.25
C ASN A 25 -3.72 0.23 2.75
N LEU A 26 -3.88 1.20 3.66
CA LEU A 26 -4.04 2.61 3.31
C LEU A 26 -2.82 3.14 2.56
N VAL A 27 -1.62 2.83 3.06
CA VAL A 27 -0.35 3.18 2.40
C VAL A 27 -0.28 2.57 1.00
N LEU A 28 -0.55 1.27 0.85
CA LEU A 28 -0.58 0.59 -0.46
C LEU A 28 -1.56 1.26 -1.43
N LYS A 29 -2.78 1.56 -0.97
CA LYS A 29 -3.82 2.19 -1.79
C LYS A 29 -3.39 3.55 -2.33
N ARG A 30 -2.80 4.41 -1.47
CA ARG A 30 -2.33 5.73 -1.88
C ARG A 30 -1.11 5.64 -2.79
N LEU A 31 -0.12 4.80 -2.45
CA LEU A 31 1.09 4.61 -3.26
C LEU A 31 0.79 4.07 -4.65
N LYS A 32 -0.19 3.17 -4.80
CA LYS A 32 -0.54 2.58 -6.10
C LYS A 32 -0.85 3.63 -7.18
N ASN A 33 -1.46 4.74 -6.78
CA ASN A 33 -1.84 5.83 -7.68
C ASN A 33 -0.78 6.94 -7.75
N LEU A 34 -0.02 7.13 -6.67
CA LEU A 34 0.97 8.20 -6.58
C LEU A 34 2.30 7.83 -7.25
N ASP A 35 2.85 6.66 -6.92
CA ASP A 35 4.15 6.21 -7.39
C ASP A 35 4.22 4.68 -7.40
N LYS A 36 4.27 4.11 -8.61
CA LYS A 36 4.33 2.65 -8.83
C LYS A 36 5.63 2.02 -8.31
N VAL A 37 6.75 2.74 -8.32
CA VAL A 37 8.04 2.26 -7.80
C VAL A 37 8.03 2.25 -6.27
N ALA A 38 7.48 3.29 -5.65
CA ALA A 38 7.29 3.32 -4.20
C ALA A 38 6.30 2.23 -3.74
N TYR A 39 5.19 2.04 -4.47
CA TYR A 39 4.23 0.96 -4.22
C TYR A 39 4.90 -0.40 -4.21
N ILE A 40 5.70 -0.75 -5.24
CA ILE A 40 6.29 -2.08 -5.34
C ILE A 40 7.33 -2.33 -4.23
N ARG A 41 8.11 -1.31 -3.86
CA ARG A 41 9.08 -1.38 -2.73
C ARG A 41 8.39 -1.60 -1.40
N PHE A 42 7.27 -0.92 -1.16
CA PHE A 42 6.50 -1.09 0.05
C PHE A 42 5.82 -2.47 0.07
N ALA A 43 5.20 -2.85 -1.04
CA ALA A 43 4.50 -4.12 -1.19
C ALA A 43 5.44 -5.33 -1.04
N SER A 44 6.70 -5.25 -1.49
CA SER A 44 7.64 -6.37 -1.38
C SER A 44 7.94 -6.77 0.05
N VAL A 45 8.00 -5.80 0.96
CA VAL A 45 8.20 -6.05 2.40
C VAL A 45 6.87 -6.39 3.05
N TYR A 46 5.84 -5.57 2.81
CA TYR A 46 4.57 -5.69 3.52
C TYR A 46 3.78 -6.95 3.16
N LYS A 47 3.78 -7.37 1.89
CA LYS A 47 3.10 -8.59 1.43
C LYS A 47 4.00 -9.83 1.49
N GLN A 48 5.26 -9.70 1.91
CA GLN A 48 6.26 -10.77 1.96
C GLN A 48 6.25 -11.60 0.67
N PHE A 49 6.72 -11.03 -0.43
CA PHE A 49 6.72 -11.78 -1.68
C PHE A 49 7.73 -12.93 -1.61
N ASP A 50 7.22 -14.15 -1.44
CA ASP A 50 8.03 -15.36 -1.26
C ASP A 50 8.63 -15.86 -2.59
N SER A 51 8.25 -15.27 -3.72
CA SER A 51 8.79 -15.64 -5.02
C SER A 51 8.85 -14.50 -6.02
N ILE A 52 9.86 -14.57 -6.91
CA ILE A 52 9.98 -13.71 -8.09
C ILE A 52 8.70 -13.79 -8.94
N LYS A 53 8.04 -14.95 -9.02
CA LYS A 53 6.77 -15.10 -9.75
C LYS A 53 5.67 -14.19 -9.20
N GLN A 54 5.56 -14.09 -7.88
CA GLN A 54 4.56 -13.23 -7.22
C GLN A 54 4.85 -11.75 -7.47
N PHE A 55 6.13 -11.37 -7.42
CA PHE A 55 6.59 -10.02 -7.76
C PHE A 55 6.28 -9.64 -9.22
N THR A 56 6.62 -10.51 -10.18
CA THR A 56 6.36 -10.27 -11.61
C THR A 56 4.87 -10.20 -11.91
N ARG A 57 4.04 -11.00 -11.23
CA ARG A 57 2.57 -10.91 -11.32
C ARG A 57 2.09 -9.53 -10.87
N GLU A 58 2.53 -9.05 -9.71
CA GLU A 58 2.11 -7.75 -9.19
C GLU A 58 2.56 -6.59 -10.11
N LEU A 59 3.78 -6.67 -10.67
CA LEU A 59 4.27 -5.74 -11.68
C LEU A 59 3.39 -5.71 -12.94
N SER A 60 2.99 -6.89 -13.41
CA SER A 60 2.13 -7.03 -14.59
C SER A 60 0.76 -6.41 -14.35
N GLU A 61 0.19 -6.58 -13.16
CA GLU A 61 -1.08 -5.94 -12.77
C GLU A 61 -0.97 -4.41 -12.70
N LEU A 62 0.17 -3.87 -12.25
CA LEU A 62 0.43 -2.41 -12.24
C LEU A 62 0.61 -1.82 -13.66
N GLN A 63 1.04 -2.62 -14.63
CA GLN A 63 1.17 -2.20 -16.02
C GLN A 63 -0.20 -2.14 -16.72
N LYS A 64 -1.13 -3.02 -16.36
CA LYS A 64 -2.50 -3.06 -16.92
C LYS A 64 -3.39 -1.93 -16.42
N SER A 65 -3.17 -1.42 -15.20
CA SER A 65 -3.99 -0.37 -14.59
C SER A 65 -3.67 1.04 -15.13
N LYS A 66 -3.52 1.17 -16.45
CA LYS A 66 -3.22 2.44 -17.13
C LYS A 66 -4.50 3.20 -17.44
#